data_AF-A0A936KMB2-F1
#
_entry.id   AF-A0A936KMB2-F1
#
_cell.length_a   1.000
_cell.length_b   1.000
_cell.length_c   1.000
_cell.angle_alpha   90.00
_cell.angle_beta   90.00
_cell.angle_gamma   90.00
#
_symmetry.space_group_name_H-M   'P 1'
#
loop_
_entity.id
_entity.type
_entity.pdbx_description
1 polymer ?
#
loop_
_entity_poly.entity_id
_entity_poly.type
_entity_poly.pdbx_seq_one_letter_code
_entity_poly.pdbx_strand_id
1 'polypeptide(L)'
;MIGRITLTLDRVICVSESEHGSEPYLWPVLALLDDQAVVRAERIRSEDSHLVMAREMRAGQEVAVPAGARVTTAAADLSHLLAVVVLVAVMEADDVPAYAMEAGYRAFVQEVPSALNFRTLLSLSELQRNWTPPPTPPRRRESRPRSPRSRPKSATS
;
A
#
# COMPACT_ATOMS: atom_id res chain seq x y z
N MET A 1 18.35 -25.31 4.59
CA MET A 1 16.97 -25.57 5.07
C MET A 1 16.08 -24.57 4.36
N ILE A 2 15.05 -25.01 3.62
CA ILE A 2 14.17 -24.05 2.93
C ILE A 2 13.32 -23.35 3.98
N GLY A 3 13.53 -22.05 4.12
CA GLY A 3 12.76 -21.22 5.03
C GLY A 3 11.70 -20.43 4.28
N ARG A 4 10.60 -20.11 4.97
CA ARG A 4 9.51 -19.33 4.39
C ARG A 4 9.38 -18.02 5.15
N ILE A 5 9.37 -16.93 4.40
CA ILE A 5 9.02 -15.61 4.92
C ILE A 5 7.66 -15.26 4.34
N THR A 6 6.73 -14.96 5.23
CA THR A 6 5.40 -14.48 4.88
C THR A 6 5.23 -13.08 5.43
N LEU A 7 4.96 -12.13 4.56
CA LEU A 7 4.54 -10.79 4.92
C LEU A 7 3.07 -10.62 4.55
N THR A 8 2.30 -10.02 5.46
CA THR A 8 0.91 -9.65 5.20
C THR A 8 0.78 -8.16 5.40
N LEU A 9 0.25 -7.47 4.41
CA LEU A 9 -0.22 -6.09 4.57
C LEU A 9 -1.66 -6.17 5.04
N ASP A 10 -1.93 -5.63 6.23
CA ASP A 10 -3.26 -5.76 6.85
C ASP A 10 -4.16 -4.57 6.49
N ARG A 11 -3.64 -3.35 6.63
CA ARG A 11 -4.44 -2.14 6.51
C ARG A 11 -3.66 -0.98 5.90
N VAL A 12 -4.40 -0.09 5.24
CA VAL A 12 -3.90 1.19 4.73
C VAL A 12 -4.69 2.31 5.37
N ILE A 13 -4.00 3.35 5.82
CA ILE A 13 -4.60 4.56 6.41
C ILE A 13 -4.31 5.72 5.46
N CYS A 14 -5.35 6.44 5.07
CA CYS A 14 -5.20 7.67 4.31
C CYS A 14 -4.81 8.79 5.30
N VAL A 15 -3.58 9.27 5.21
CA VAL A 15 -3.10 10.37 6.07
C VAL A 15 -3.64 11.71 5.56
N SER A 16 -3.58 11.90 4.25
CA SER A 16 -4.02 13.10 3.55
C SER A 16 -4.50 12.74 2.15
N GLU A 17 -5.41 13.55 1.63
CA GLU A 17 -5.89 13.50 0.25
C GLU A 17 -6.09 14.93 -0.24
N SER A 18 -5.91 15.16 -1.54
CA SER A 18 -5.97 16.50 -2.15
C SER A 18 -7.25 16.77 -2.95
N GLU A 19 -8.11 15.76 -3.15
CA GLU A 19 -9.21 15.80 -4.13
C GLU A 19 -10.54 15.21 -3.59
N HIS A 20 -11.32 14.55 -4.45
CA HIS A 20 -12.62 13.99 -4.11
C HIS A 20 -12.56 12.54 -3.66
N GLY A 21 -11.50 12.21 -2.93
CA GLY A 21 -11.27 10.90 -2.32
C GLY A 21 -10.38 10.04 -3.21
N SER A 22 -9.68 9.10 -2.59
CA SER A 22 -8.68 8.27 -3.25
C SER A 22 -9.22 6.87 -3.52
N GLU A 23 -8.78 6.28 -4.61
CA GLU A 23 -9.01 4.90 -5.02
C GLU A 23 -7.69 4.11 -4.99
N PRO A 24 -7.09 3.89 -3.80
CA PRO A 24 -5.73 3.41 -3.75
C PRO A 24 -5.64 1.90 -4.06
N TYR A 25 -4.60 1.51 -4.77
CA TYR A 25 -4.12 0.13 -4.88
C TYR A 25 -2.62 0.05 -4.57
N LEU A 26 -2.09 -1.16 -4.39
CA LEU A 26 -0.72 -1.39 -3.94
C LEU A 26 0.10 -2.20 -4.95
N TRP A 27 1.37 -1.82 -5.12
CA TRP A 27 2.42 -2.63 -5.74
C TRP A 27 3.48 -3.02 -4.70
N PRO A 28 3.24 -4.13 -3.97
CA PRO A 28 4.17 -4.62 -2.97
C PRO A 28 5.25 -5.53 -3.57
N VAL A 29 6.51 -5.28 -3.23
CA VAL A 29 7.67 -6.06 -3.64
C VAL A 29 8.49 -6.46 -2.43
N LEU A 30 8.92 -7.71 -2.40
CA LEU A 30 9.84 -8.21 -1.37
C LEU A 30 11.24 -8.27 -1.93
N ALA A 31 12.12 -7.42 -1.39
CA ALA A 31 13.54 -7.44 -1.68
C ALA A 31 14.29 -8.26 -0.62
N LEU A 32 15.12 -9.18 -1.09
CA LEU A 32 15.92 -10.09 -0.28
C LEU A 32 17.39 -9.77 -0.53
N LEU A 33 18.12 -9.37 0.50
CA LEU A 33 19.56 -9.16 0.47
C LEU A 33 20.25 -10.36 1.11
N ASP A 34 21.18 -10.99 0.39
CA ASP A 34 22.03 -12.05 0.94
C ASP A 34 23.42 -11.56 1.38
N ASP A 35 24.20 -12.48 1.94
CA ASP A 35 25.56 -12.25 2.45
C ASP A 35 26.61 -12.03 1.35
N GLN A 36 26.23 -12.22 0.09
CA GLN A 36 27.00 -11.83 -1.09
C GLN A 36 26.64 -10.42 -1.58
N ALA A 37 25.81 -9.69 -0.82
CA ALA A 37 25.27 -8.39 -1.17
C ALA A 37 24.44 -8.38 -2.48
N VAL A 38 23.89 -9.53 -2.86
CA VAL A 38 22.99 -9.64 -4.01
C VAL A 38 21.57 -9.37 -3.54
N VAL A 39 20.89 -8.47 -4.25
CA VAL A 39 19.48 -8.18 -4.04
C VAL A 39 18.66 -8.98 -5.04
N ARG A 40 17.65 -9.70 -4.54
CA ARG A 40 16.61 -10.34 -5.34
C ARG A 40 15.27 -9.70 -5.02
N ALA A 41 14.46 -9.45 -6.04
CA ALA A 41 13.13 -8.90 -5.88
C ALA A 41 12.09 -9.94 -6.27
N GLU A 42 11.14 -10.18 -5.38
CA GLU A 42 10.02 -11.08 -5.58
C GLU A 42 8.73 -10.29 -5.57
N ARG A 43 7.91 -10.49 -6.62
CA ARG A 43 6.56 -9.92 -6.69
C ARG A 43 5.60 -10.71 -5.82
N ILE A 44 4.58 -10.06 -5.26
CA ILE A 44 3.43 -10.81 -4.77
C ILE A 44 2.77 -11.53 -5.94
N ARG A 45 2.49 -12.82 -5.77
CA ARG A 45 1.54 -13.56 -6.59
C ARG A 45 0.12 -13.08 -6.24
N SER A 46 -0.17 -11.84 -6.60
CA SER A 46 -1.54 -11.34 -6.66
C SER A 46 -2.02 -11.67 -8.07
N GLU A 47 -3.23 -12.19 -8.18
CA GLU A 47 -3.87 -12.36 -9.49
C GLU A 47 -4.22 -10.99 -10.11
N ASP A 48 -4.27 -9.94 -9.28
CA ASP A 48 -4.60 -8.58 -9.70
C ASP A 48 -3.49 -7.59 -9.28
N SER A 49 -2.77 -7.04 -10.26
CA SER A 49 -1.84 -5.90 -10.07
C SER A 49 -2.54 -4.56 -9.89
N HIS A 50 -3.87 -4.54 -9.90
CA HIS A 50 -4.71 -3.35 -9.80
C HIS A 50 -5.91 -3.56 -8.85
N LEU A 51 -5.70 -4.27 -7.74
CA LEU A 51 -6.77 -4.46 -6.75
C LEU A 51 -6.99 -3.18 -5.94
N VAL A 52 -7.98 -2.38 -6.36
CA VAL A 52 -8.42 -1.18 -5.67
C VAL A 52 -8.97 -1.54 -4.30
N MET A 53 -8.36 -0.99 -3.24
CA MET A 53 -8.67 -1.35 -1.86
C MET A 53 -9.94 -0.67 -1.34
N ALA A 54 -10.12 0.59 -1.69
CA ALA A 54 -11.28 1.42 -1.36
C ALA A 54 -11.57 2.35 -2.53
N ARG A 55 -12.83 2.80 -2.64
CA ARG A 55 -13.19 3.94 -3.47
C ARG A 55 -13.50 5.14 -2.59
N GLU A 56 -13.14 6.35 -3.05
CA GLU A 56 -13.38 7.61 -2.35
C GLU A 56 -12.80 7.70 -0.92
N MET A 57 -11.67 7.04 -0.67
CA MET A 57 -10.99 7.03 0.62
C MET A 57 -10.57 8.44 1.05
N ARG A 58 -10.91 8.82 2.29
CA ARG A 58 -10.70 10.14 2.88
C ARG A 58 -9.61 10.14 3.94
N ALA A 59 -9.01 11.31 4.16
CA ALA A 59 -8.06 11.51 5.26
C ALA A 59 -8.63 11.05 6.61
N GLY A 60 -7.85 10.24 7.33
CA GLY A 60 -8.21 9.59 8.58
C GLY A 60 -9.03 8.30 8.44
N GLN A 61 -9.45 7.92 7.23
CA GLN A 61 -10.06 6.61 6.99
C GLN A 61 -8.99 5.52 6.88
N GLU A 62 -9.41 4.32 7.23
CA GLU A 62 -8.60 3.11 7.17
C GLU A 62 -9.38 2.06 6.38
N VAL A 63 -8.69 1.30 5.53
CA VAL A 63 -9.26 0.18 4.79
C VAL A 63 -8.40 -1.05 4.97
N ALA A 64 -9.05 -2.21 5.06
CA ALA A 64 -8.36 -3.49 5.05
C ALA A 64 -7.81 -3.77 3.64
N VAL A 65 -6.59 -4.28 3.55
CA VAL A 65 -6.03 -4.74 2.28
C VAL A 65 -6.76 -6.05 1.90
N PRO A 66 -7.47 -6.11 0.76
CA PRO A 66 -8.28 -7.28 0.41
C PRO A 66 -7.42 -8.55 0.31
N ALA A 67 -7.93 -9.65 0.86
CA ALA A 67 -7.26 -10.94 1.06
C ALA A 67 -5.89 -10.90 1.80
N GLY A 68 -5.47 -9.72 2.27
CA GLY A 68 -4.11 -9.43 2.69
C GLY A 68 -3.18 -9.60 1.50
N ALA A 69 -2.64 -8.51 0.94
CA ALA A 69 -1.57 -8.60 -0.05
C ALA A 69 -0.41 -9.36 0.62
N ARG A 70 -0.39 -10.68 0.43
CA ARG A 70 0.41 -11.62 1.20
C ARG A 70 1.60 -11.99 0.36
N VAL A 71 2.75 -11.38 0.63
CA VAL A 71 3.98 -11.80 -0.01
C VAL A 71 4.44 -13.06 0.73
N THR A 72 4.38 -14.20 0.07
CA THR A 72 5.05 -15.40 0.58
C THR A 72 6.23 -15.68 -0.33
N THR A 73 7.44 -15.57 0.20
CA THR A 73 8.63 -16.06 -0.49
C THR A 73 9.12 -17.34 0.17
N ALA A 74 9.45 -18.32 -0.66
CA ALA A 74 10.25 -19.45 -0.26
C ALA A 74 11.69 -19.07 -0.55
N ALA A 75 12.44 -18.68 0.47
CA ALA A 75 13.87 -18.52 0.33
C ALA A 75 14.50 -19.91 0.42
N ALA A 76 15.17 -20.33 -0.66
CA ALA A 76 15.82 -21.63 -0.73
C ALA A 76 16.83 -21.85 0.42
N ASP A 77 17.41 -20.76 0.93
CA ASP A 77 18.23 -20.77 2.13
C ASP A 77 18.13 -19.43 2.88
N LEU A 78 17.54 -19.44 4.07
CA LEU A 78 17.52 -18.26 4.95
C LEU A 78 18.86 -18.05 5.66
N SER A 79 19.75 -19.06 5.67
CA SER A 79 21.01 -19.01 6.43
C SER A 79 21.98 -17.94 5.91
N HIS A 80 21.82 -17.54 4.65
CA HIS A 80 22.62 -16.52 3.97
C HIS A 80 21.88 -15.19 3.82
N LEU A 81 20.68 -15.05 4.37
CA LEU A 81 19.87 -13.85 4.20
C LEU A 81 20.28 -12.80 5.25
N LEU A 82 20.75 -11.64 4.78
CA LEU A 82 21.12 -10.51 5.64
C LEU A 82 19.93 -9.60 5.95
N ALA A 83 19.08 -9.34 4.96
CA ALA A 83 17.95 -8.43 5.14
C ALA A 83 16.76 -8.79 4.26
N VAL A 84 15.58 -8.45 4.77
CA VAL A 84 14.31 -8.51 4.07
C VAL A 84 13.73 -7.10 4.08
N VAL A 85 13.46 -6.56 2.90
CA VAL A 85 12.84 -5.24 2.76
C VAL A 85 11.55 -5.39 1.99
N VAL A 86 10.49 -4.76 2.49
CA VAL A 86 9.24 -4.63 1.77
C VAL A 86 9.15 -3.22 1.22
N LEU A 87 9.05 -3.15 -0.09
CA LEU A 87 8.74 -1.94 -0.81
C LEU A 87 7.25 -1.98 -1.14
N VAL A 88 6.53 -0.92 -0.84
CA VAL A 88 5.12 -0.79 -1.21
C VAL A 88 4.97 0.55 -1.93
N ALA A 89 4.67 0.50 -3.22
CA ALA A 89 4.19 1.68 -3.92
C ALA A 89 2.66 1.74 -3.75
N VAL A 90 2.17 2.88 -3.26
CA VAL A 90 0.75 3.20 -3.21
C VAL A 90 0.44 3.98 -4.48
N MET A 91 -0.55 3.51 -5.22
CA MET A 91 -0.91 4.04 -6.51
C MET A 91 -2.40 4.41 -6.50
N GLU A 92 -2.78 5.35 -7.36
CA GLU A 92 -4.16 5.80 -7.52
C GLU A 92 -4.79 5.10 -8.73
N ALA A 93 -6.00 4.58 -8.58
CA ALA A 93 -6.73 3.95 -9.67
C ALA A 93 -7.17 5.02 -10.69
N ASP A 94 -6.42 5.10 -11.77
CA ASP A 94 -6.76 5.89 -12.95
C ASP A 94 -7.36 4.98 -14.05
N ASP A 95 -7.85 5.58 -15.14
CA ASP A 95 -8.32 4.90 -16.35
C ASP A 95 -7.16 4.27 -17.17
N VAL A 96 -6.29 3.51 -16.51
CA VAL A 96 -5.17 2.79 -17.13
C VAL A 96 -5.58 1.34 -17.43
N PRO A 97 -5.41 0.86 -18.67
CA PRO A 97 -5.73 -0.53 -19.01
C PRO A 97 -4.94 -1.55 -18.18
N ALA A 98 -5.59 -2.65 -17.80
CA ALA A 98 -4.99 -3.69 -16.94
C ALA A 98 -3.65 -4.25 -17.48
N TYR A 99 -3.49 -4.37 -18.80
CA TYR A 99 -2.22 -4.86 -19.39
C TYR A 99 -1.05 -3.89 -19.16
N ALA A 100 -1.32 -2.58 -19.15
CA ALA A 100 -0.30 -1.55 -18.93
C ALA A 100 0.09 -1.52 -17.45
N MET A 101 -0.88 -1.72 -16.56
CA MET A 101 -0.68 -1.86 -15.12
C MET A 101 0.22 -3.06 -14.78
N GLU A 102 -0.07 -4.23 -15.35
CA GLU A 102 0.75 -5.43 -15.14
C GLU A 102 2.16 -5.24 -15.71
N ALA A 103 2.29 -4.62 -16.88
CA ALA A 103 3.60 -4.30 -17.45
C ALA A 103 4.40 -3.34 -16.58
N GLY A 104 3.74 -2.32 -16.03
CA GLY A 104 4.33 -1.36 -15.10
C GLY A 104 4.79 -2.02 -13.80
N TYR A 105 3.95 -2.86 -13.19
CA TYR A 105 4.32 -3.59 -11.98
C TYR A 105 5.49 -4.54 -12.22
N ARG A 106 5.53 -5.24 -13.36
CA ARG A 106 6.67 -6.08 -13.74
C ARG A 106 7.95 -5.26 -13.91
N ALA A 107 7.88 -4.10 -14.57
CA ALA A 107 9.03 -3.22 -14.72
C ALA A 107 9.52 -2.72 -13.36
N PHE A 108 8.61 -2.28 -12.48
CA PHE A 108 8.92 -1.89 -11.11
C PHE A 108 9.69 -2.99 -10.37
N VAL A 109 9.20 -4.24 -10.38
CA VAL A 109 9.87 -5.38 -9.73
C VAL A 109 11.28 -5.61 -10.30
N GLN A 110 11.47 -5.45 -11.61
CA GLN A 110 12.75 -5.67 -12.28
C GLN A 110 13.79 -4.58 -11.95
N GLU A 111 13.34 -3.36 -11.63
CA GLU A 111 14.22 -2.25 -11.28
C GLU A 111 14.63 -2.24 -9.80
N VAL A 112 13.85 -2.88 -8.92
CA VAL A 112 14.16 -2.92 -7.48
C VAL A 112 15.58 -3.40 -7.16
N PRO A 113 16.10 -4.50 -7.76
CA PRO A 113 17.46 -4.96 -7.47
C PRO A 113 18.56 -3.98 -7.83
N SER A 114 18.38 -3.13 -8.85
CA SER A 114 19.38 -2.13 -9.25
C SER A 114 19.25 -0.84 -8.43
N ALA A 115 18.03 -0.48 -8.02
CA ALA A 115 17.76 0.66 -7.14
C ALA A 115 18.20 0.41 -5.69
N LEU A 116 18.08 -0.83 -5.22
CA LEU A 116 18.53 -1.24 -3.89
C LEU A 116 19.97 -1.76 -3.95
N ASN A 117 20.86 -1.06 -3.27
CA ASN A 117 22.19 -1.58 -2.94
C ASN A 117 22.41 -1.54 -1.43
N PHE A 118 23.52 -2.13 -0.98
CA PHE A 118 23.86 -2.18 0.45
C PHE A 118 23.82 -0.81 1.15
N ARG A 119 24.26 0.27 0.48
CA ARG A 119 24.20 1.62 1.05
C ARG A 119 22.77 2.13 1.18
N THR A 120 21.94 1.91 0.16
CA THR A 120 20.51 2.26 0.20
C THR A 120 19.79 1.50 1.32
N LEU A 121 20.14 0.24 1.54
CA LEU A 121 19.52 -0.57 2.59
C LEU A 121 19.92 -0.11 3.99
N LEU A 122 21.19 0.27 4.18
CA LEU A 122 21.64 0.87 5.44
C LEU A 122 20.91 2.18 5.74
N SER A 123 20.78 3.09 4.77
CA SER A 123 20.08 4.37 4.99
C SER A 123 18.59 4.17 5.27
N LEU A 124 17.93 3.23 4.60
CA LEU A 124 16.54 2.86 4.90
C LEU A 124 16.37 2.34 6.33
N SER A 125 17.32 1.52 6.81
CA SER A 125 17.28 1.00 8.19
C SER A 125 17.38 2.11 9.24
N GLU A 126 18.13 3.17 8.96
CA GLU A 126 18.27 4.33 9.84
C GLU A 126 17.00 5.20 9.84
N LEU A 127 16.43 5.45 8.65
CA LEU A 127 15.16 6.16 8.53
C LEU A 127 14.03 5.44 9.27
N GLN A 128 13.97 4.12 9.16
CA GLN A 128 12.94 3.32 9.79
C GLN A 128 13.07 3.30 11.32
N ARG A 129 14.30 3.27 11.86
CA ARG A 129 14.54 3.40 13.31
C ARG A 129 14.06 4.73 13.90
N ASN A 130 14.12 5.79 13.10
CA ASN A 130 13.79 7.15 13.53
C ASN A 130 12.38 7.60 13.07
N TRP A 131 11.61 6.71 12.44
CA TRP A 131 10.29 7.06 11.93
C TRP A 131 9.29 7.19 13.07
N THR A 132 8.63 8.35 13.12
CA THR A 132 7.49 8.60 14.01
C THR A 132 6.25 8.75 13.13
N PRO A 133 5.16 7.98 13.35
CA PRO A 133 3.95 8.14 12.58
C PRO A 133 3.40 9.56 12.74
N PRO A 134 2.87 10.18 11.66
CA PRO A 134 2.20 11.46 11.78
C PRO A 134 1.01 11.33 12.75
N PRO A 135 0.70 12.37 13.53
CA PRO A 135 -0.45 12.36 14.42
C PRO A 135 -1.73 12.14 13.58
N THR A 136 -2.62 11.27 14.07
CA THR A 136 -3.87 10.97 13.38
C THR A 136 -4.67 12.26 13.18
N PRO A 137 -5.10 12.60 11.96
CA PRO A 137 -5.88 13.81 11.72
C PRO A 137 -7.18 13.75 12.54
N PRO A 138 -7.64 14.89 13.10
CA PRO A 138 -8.86 14.92 13.88
C PRO A 138 -10.04 14.48 13.01
N ARG A 139 -10.82 13.50 13.50
CA ARG A 139 -12.03 13.01 12.85
C ARG A 139 -12.92 14.20 12.49
N ARG A 140 -13.09 14.50 11.20
CA ARG A 140 -13.95 15.58 10.72
C ARG A 140 -15.36 15.31 11.25
N ARG A 141 -15.88 16.17 12.12
CA ARG A 141 -17.25 16.03 12.64
C ARG A 141 -18.20 15.99 11.45
N GLU A 142 -18.89 14.88 11.25
CA GLU A 142 -20.01 14.79 10.32
C GLU A 142 -20.96 15.94 10.62
N SER A 143 -21.07 16.85 9.66
CA SER A 143 -22.07 17.91 9.67
C SER A 143 -23.44 17.25 9.67
N ARG A 144 -24.10 17.23 10.83
CA ARG A 144 -25.48 16.75 11.01
C ARG A 144 -26.34 17.24 9.85
N PRO A 145 -27.11 16.36 9.18
CA PRO A 145 -28.04 16.80 8.16
C PRO A 145 -29.05 17.78 8.78
N ARG A 146 -29.19 18.96 8.15
CA ARG A 146 -30.22 19.94 8.54
C ARG A 146 -31.58 19.28 8.39
N SER A 147 -32.35 19.21 9.48
CA SER A 147 -33.74 18.75 9.46
C SER A 147 -34.54 19.48 8.38
N PRO A 148 -35.36 18.78 7.60
CA PRO A 148 -36.20 19.42 6.60
C PRO A 148 -37.22 20.33 7.30
N ARG A 149 -37.24 21.61 6.92
CA ARG A 149 -38.30 22.57 7.30
C ARG A 149 -39.61 22.08 6.68
N SER A 150 -40.55 21.66 7.52
CA SER A 150 -41.93 21.42 7.15
C SER A 150 -42.59 22.73 6.67
N ARG A 151 -43.11 22.74 5.44
CA ARG A 151 -43.98 23.81 4.92
C ARG A 151 -45.39 23.65 5.51
N PRO A 152 -46.06 24.73 5.94
CA PRO A 152 -47.46 24.65 6.36
C PRO A 152 -48.37 24.47 5.14
N LYS A 153 -49.37 23.60 5.27
CA LYS A 153 -50.47 23.43 4.30
C LYS A 153 -51.42 24.61 4.43
N SER A 154 -51.58 25.38 3.36
CA SER A 154 -52.65 26.36 3.21
C SER A 154 -53.99 25.62 3.10
N ALA A 155 -54.91 25.92 4.01
CA ALA A 155 -56.31 25.55 3.88
C ALA A 155 -57.02 26.65 3.07
N THR A 156 -57.67 26.26 1.97
CA THR A 156 -58.58 27.12 1.23
C THR A 156 -60.00 26.69 1.59
N SER A 157 -60.81 27.64 2.04
CA SER A 157 -62.26 27.52 2.24
C SER A 157 -63.03 27.53 0.93
#